data_AF-A0AAW1XAQ3-F1
#
_entry.id   AF-A0AAW1XAQ3-F1
#
_cell.length_a   1.000
_cell.length_b   1.000
_cell.length_c   1.000
_cell.angle_alpha   90.00
_cell.angle_beta   90.00
_cell.angle_gamma   90.00
#
_symmetry.space_group_name_H-M   'P 1'
#
loop_
_entity.id
_entity.type
_entity.pdbx_description
1 polymer ?
#
loop_
_entity_poly.entity_id
_entity_poly.type
_entity_poly.pdbx_seq_one_letter_code
_entity_poly.pdbx_strand_id
1 'polypeptide(L)'
;MSGPQCCSNPPTLNPSSGSGHVEKLAGLDSYLTGSPDSKLAILLIADIFGYEAPLLRKLADKVAAAGFFVVVPDFFYGDAFPGDGPVGNSSALPIWLKEHIPVCFCWGAKAVVELAKHDDFLHAAVLCHPSFVTVDDCKAVKVPISILGAEIDPISPPEVVKQFEEVLTARPEIKSHVKIFPKVQHGWTVRYNAEDEAAVKCAEEAHQDLLEWFVSHVK
;
A
#
# COMPACT_ATOMS: atom_id res chain seq x y z
N MET A 1 -13.59 -7.35 -8.60
CA MET A 1 -13.48 -6.47 -9.78
C MET A 1 -12.97 -5.13 -9.27
N SER A 2 -11.89 -4.58 -9.82
CA SER A 2 -11.47 -3.21 -9.51
C SER A 2 -12.54 -2.23 -9.99
N GLY A 3 -13.13 -1.47 -9.07
CA GLY A 3 -14.14 -0.46 -9.39
C GLY A 3 -13.50 0.87 -9.83
N PRO A 4 -14.28 1.82 -10.39
CA PRO A 4 -13.80 3.16 -10.75
C PRO A 4 -13.17 3.92 -9.57
N GLN A 5 -13.48 3.52 -8.33
CA GLN A 5 -12.93 4.08 -7.10
C GLN A 5 -11.44 3.78 -6.91
N CYS A 6 -10.90 2.78 -7.61
CA CYS A 6 -9.46 2.57 -7.67
C CYS A 6 -8.74 3.77 -8.32
N CYS A 7 -9.41 4.48 -9.23
CA CYS A 7 -8.87 5.66 -9.91
C CYS A 7 -9.21 7.00 -9.25
N SER A 8 -9.96 7.02 -8.15
CA SER A 8 -10.37 8.28 -7.51
C SER A 8 -9.15 9.07 -6.99
N ASN A 9 -9.20 10.39 -7.08
CA ASN A 9 -8.13 11.30 -6.65
C ASN A 9 -6.73 10.88 -7.16
N PRO A 10 -6.52 10.80 -8.49
CA PRO A 10 -5.21 10.48 -9.03
C PRO A 10 -4.19 11.54 -8.58
N PRO A 11 -2.98 11.14 -8.13
CA PRO A 11 -1.95 12.08 -7.76
C PRO A 11 -1.38 12.78 -9.00
N THR A 12 -1.01 14.06 -8.85
CA THR A 12 -0.10 14.70 -9.81
C THR A 12 1.29 14.14 -9.59
N LEU A 13 1.78 13.35 -10.55
CA LEU A 13 3.10 12.71 -10.45
C LEU A 13 4.23 13.74 -10.42
N ASN A 14 5.24 13.48 -9.59
CA ASN A 14 6.42 14.35 -9.48
C ASN A 14 7.67 13.48 -9.26
N PRO A 15 8.46 13.22 -10.31
CA PRO A 15 9.70 12.44 -10.23
C PRO A 15 10.75 13.04 -9.29
N SER A 16 10.66 14.35 -9.00
CA SER A 16 11.57 15.07 -8.12
C SER A 16 11.07 15.17 -6.68
N SER A 17 9.92 14.55 -6.35
CA SER A 17 9.39 14.53 -4.98
C SER A 17 10.13 13.53 -4.09
N GLY A 18 10.13 13.81 -2.79
CA GLY A 18 10.77 12.99 -1.76
C GLY A 18 12.23 13.36 -1.48
N SER A 19 12.76 12.83 -0.38
CA SER A 19 14.15 13.04 0.10
C SER A 19 15.16 11.97 -0.36
N GLY A 20 14.65 10.88 -0.92
CA GLY A 20 15.40 9.76 -1.43
C GLY A 20 15.89 9.98 -2.87
N HIS A 21 16.20 8.88 -3.54
CA HIS A 21 16.67 8.87 -4.93
C HIS A 21 16.14 7.63 -5.66
N VAL A 22 16.23 7.65 -6.98
CA VAL A 22 15.85 6.51 -7.82
C VAL A 22 17.10 5.78 -8.27
N GLU A 23 17.13 4.47 -8.07
CA GLU A 23 18.20 3.57 -8.53
C GLU A 23 17.59 2.25 -9.04
N LYS A 24 18.32 1.56 -9.93
CA LYS A 24 17.96 0.20 -10.32
C LYS A 24 18.33 -0.80 -9.23
N LEU A 25 17.32 -1.39 -8.60
CA LEU A 25 17.48 -2.50 -7.66
C LEU A 25 16.86 -3.76 -8.27
N ALA A 26 17.65 -4.84 -8.37
CA ALA A 26 17.23 -6.11 -8.97
C ALA A 26 16.60 -5.98 -10.38
N GLY A 27 17.05 -4.98 -11.16
CA GLY A 27 16.55 -4.70 -12.51
C GLY A 27 15.31 -3.80 -12.57
N LEU A 28 14.72 -3.42 -11.44
CA LEU A 28 13.59 -2.48 -11.35
C LEU A 28 14.07 -1.10 -10.95
N ASP A 29 13.58 -0.06 -11.64
CA ASP A 29 13.71 1.30 -11.12
C ASP A 29 12.98 1.37 -9.78
N SER A 30 13.64 1.88 -8.75
CA SER A 30 13.13 1.87 -7.39
C SER A 30 13.45 3.17 -6.69
N TYR A 31 12.47 3.76 -6.02
CA TYR A 31 12.74 4.87 -5.11
C TYR A 31 13.25 4.34 -3.78
N LEU A 32 14.45 4.79 -3.40
CA LEU A 32 15.18 4.36 -2.22
C LEU A 32 15.31 5.53 -1.25
N THR A 33 15.02 5.29 0.03
CA THR A 33 15.16 6.28 1.10
C THR A 33 15.54 5.64 2.43
N GLY A 34 16.16 6.41 3.31
CA GLY A 34 16.77 5.91 4.55
C GLY A 34 18.23 5.48 4.39
N SER A 35 18.82 5.00 5.50
CA SER A 35 20.23 4.59 5.51
C SER A 35 20.41 3.23 4.83
N PRO A 36 21.31 3.09 3.84
CA PRO A 36 21.63 1.79 3.24
C PRO A 36 22.30 0.82 4.23
N ASP A 37 22.84 1.33 5.34
CA ASP A 37 23.42 0.52 6.43
C ASP A 37 22.36 0.00 7.42
N SER A 38 21.07 0.35 7.23
CA SER A 38 20.02 -0.15 8.10
C SER A 38 19.88 -1.67 7.95
N LYS A 39 19.81 -2.35 9.10
CA LYS A 39 19.55 -3.80 9.15
C LYS A 39 18.09 -4.16 8.92
N LEU A 40 17.21 -3.14 8.88
CA LEU A 40 15.77 -3.30 8.77
C LEU A 40 15.32 -2.65 7.48
N ALA A 41 14.71 -3.45 6.61
CA ALA A 41 14.21 -2.98 5.32
C ALA A 41 12.69 -3.09 5.25
N ILE A 42 12.06 -2.13 4.59
CA ILE A 42 10.63 -2.15 4.25
C ILE A 42 10.50 -2.06 2.73
N LEU A 43 9.82 -3.06 2.17
CA LEU A 43 9.34 -3.01 0.79
C LEU A 43 7.96 -2.36 0.79
N LEU A 44 7.86 -1.13 0.28
CA LEU A 44 6.60 -0.40 0.17
C LEU A 44 6.09 -0.51 -1.27
N ILE A 45 4.93 -1.13 -1.46
CA ILE A 45 4.37 -1.37 -2.79
C ILE A 45 3.40 -0.24 -3.13
N ALA A 46 3.62 0.42 -4.26
CA ALA A 46 2.75 1.48 -4.78
C ALA A 46 1.35 0.95 -5.16
N ASP A 47 0.37 1.84 -5.15
CA ASP A 47 -0.89 1.60 -5.86
C ASP A 47 -0.71 1.81 -7.38
N ILE A 48 -1.81 1.79 -8.13
CA ILE A 48 -1.77 1.83 -9.61
C ILE A 48 -1.08 3.07 -10.19
N PHE A 49 -0.87 4.13 -9.41
CA PHE A 49 -0.23 5.37 -9.86
C PHE A 49 1.31 5.35 -9.75
N GLY A 50 1.87 4.27 -9.22
CA GLY A 50 3.31 4.05 -9.21
C GLY A 50 4.08 4.88 -8.19
N TYR A 51 5.40 4.70 -8.21
CA TYR A 51 6.30 5.19 -7.16
C TYR A 51 6.58 6.70 -7.24
N GLU A 52 6.15 7.38 -8.31
CA GLU A 52 6.30 8.84 -8.49
C GLU A 52 5.19 9.66 -7.81
N ALA A 53 4.20 8.99 -7.21
CA ALA A 53 3.17 9.63 -6.42
C ALA A 53 3.78 10.34 -5.19
N PRO A 54 3.63 11.67 -5.03
CA PRO A 54 4.34 12.43 -4.00
C PRO A 54 4.00 12.00 -2.56
N LEU A 55 2.74 11.68 -2.29
CA LEU A 55 2.30 11.26 -0.96
C LEU A 55 2.78 9.85 -0.59
N LEU A 56 2.98 8.98 -1.59
CA LEU A 56 3.61 7.68 -1.39
C LEU A 56 5.09 7.84 -1.01
N ARG A 57 5.84 8.70 -1.72
CA ARG A 57 7.23 9.01 -1.36
C ARG A 57 7.34 9.70 -0.01
N LYS A 58 6.40 10.58 0.34
CA LYS A 58 6.30 11.17 1.68
C LYS A 58 6.14 10.09 2.77
N LEU A 59 5.29 9.09 2.54
CA LEU A 59 5.15 7.95 3.44
C LEU A 59 6.46 7.16 3.53
N ALA A 60 7.10 6.85 2.39
CA ALA A 60 8.39 6.15 2.37
C ALA A 60 9.46 6.91 3.17
N ASP A 61 9.58 8.21 2.99
CA ASP A 61 10.51 9.06 3.72
C ASP A 61 10.22 9.09 5.22
N LYS A 62 8.93 9.13 5.61
CA LYS A 62 8.51 9.05 7.01
C LYS A 62 8.90 7.72 7.65
N VAL A 63 8.74 6.61 6.91
CA VAL A 63 9.16 5.27 7.34
C VAL A 63 10.68 5.19 7.44
N ALA A 64 11.42 5.77 6.50
CA ALA A 64 12.86 5.85 6.56
C ALA A 64 13.38 6.67 7.75
N ALA A 65 12.72 7.79 8.07
CA ALA A 65 13.02 8.60 9.25
C ALA A 65 12.81 7.82 10.57
N ALA A 66 11.95 6.79 10.56
CA ALA A 66 11.80 5.86 11.68
C ALA A 66 12.94 4.82 11.77
N GLY A 67 13.95 4.85 10.89
CA GLY A 67 15.16 4.03 10.95
C GLY A 67 15.17 2.81 10.04
N PHE A 68 14.24 2.70 9.10
CA PHE A 68 14.19 1.63 8.11
C PHE A 68 14.90 2.07 6.81
N PHE A 69 15.48 1.11 6.09
CA PHE A 69 15.77 1.29 4.66
C PHE A 69 14.50 0.99 3.88
N VAL A 70 14.03 1.93 3.05
CA VAL A 70 12.75 1.79 2.35
C VAL A 70 12.99 1.69 0.86
N VAL A 71 12.39 0.68 0.24
CA VAL A 71 12.41 0.43 -1.20
C VAL A 71 10.99 0.52 -1.73
N VAL A 72 10.78 1.38 -2.73
CA VAL A 72 9.52 1.49 -3.49
C VAL A 72 9.79 1.12 -4.95
N PRO A 73 9.65 -0.17 -5.33
CA PRO A 73 9.93 -0.62 -6.69
C PRO A 73 8.87 -0.16 -7.68
N ASP A 74 9.31 0.09 -8.91
CA ASP A 74 8.45 0.24 -10.06
C ASP A 74 8.04 -1.12 -10.61
N PHE A 75 6.95 -1.67 -10.09
CA PHE A 75 6.38 -2.89 -10.64
C PHE A 75 5.74 -2.68 -12.02
N PHE A 76 5.52 -1.44 -12.47
CA PHE A 76 4.87 -1.14 -13.75
C PHE A 76 5.87 -0.87 -14.88
N TYR A 77 7.19 -0.92 -14.62
CA TYR A 77 8.23 -0.73 -15.64
C TYR A 77 8.07 0.58 -16.44
N GLY A 78 7.73 1.66 -15.75
CA GLY A 78 7.49 2.98 -16.32
C GLY A 78 6.09 3.20 -16.89
N ASP A 79 5.20 2.22 -16.81
CA ASP A 79 3.83 2.27 -17.37
C ASP A 79 2.76 2.26 -16.26
N ALA A 80 2.99 3.03 -15.19
CA ALA A 80 2.00 3.25 -14.13
C ALA A 80 0.75 3.94 -14.70
N PHE A 81 -0.42 3.73 -14.09
CA PHE A 81 -1.67 4.29 -14.59
C PHE A 81 -1.59 5.83 -14.57
N PRO A 82 -1.77 6.51 -15.71
CA PRO A 82 -1.47 7.94 -15.84
C PRO A 82 -2.47 8.87 -15.12
N GLY A 83 -3.53 8.31 -14.51
CA GLY A 83 -4.62 9.09 -13.93
C GLY A 83 -5.39 9.91 -14.96
N ASP A 84 -6.30 10.78 -14.51
CA ASP A 84 -7.12 11.62 -15.38
C ASP A 84 -6.33 12.82 -15.97
N GLY A 85 -5.27 12.53 -16.72
CA GLY A 85 -4.64 13.47 -17.66
C GLY A 85 -5.33 13.44 -19.03
N PRO A 86 -4.88 14.22 -20.03
CA PRO A 86 -5.47 14.23 -21.39
C PRO A 86 -5.49 12.85 -22.10
N VAL A 87 -4.83 11.83 -21.51
CA VAL A 87 -4.72 10.45 -22.01
C VAL A 87 -5.49 9.45 -21.13
N GLY A 88 -5.84 9.81 -19.89
CA GLY A 88 -6.58 8.93 -18.99
C GLY A 88 -8.02 9.38 -18.86
N ASN A 89 -8.93 8.53 -19.33
CA ASN A 89 -10.29 8.53 -18.85
C ASN A 89 -10.52 7.20 -18.13
N SER A 90 -11.53 7.13 -17.28
CA SER A 90 -11.93 5.88 -16.60
C SER A 90 -12.23 4.71 -17.56
N SER A 91 -12.43 4.96 -18.87
CA SER A 91 -12.57 3.93 -19.89
C SER A 91 -11.26 3.31 -20.39
N ALA A 92 -10.11 3.92 -20.08
CA ALA A 92 -8.78 3.35 -20.29
C ALA A 92 -8.40 2.35 -19.20
N LEU A 93 -9.01 2.42 -18.01
CA LEU A 93 -8.72 1.52 -16.89
C LEU A 93 -8.90 0.03 -17.28
N PRO A 94 -10.01 -0.41 -17.92
CA PRO A 94 -10.13 -1.81 -18.34
C PRO A 94 -9.09 -2.24 -19.38
N ILE A 95 -8.55 -1.31 -20.18
CA ILE A 95 -7.53 -1.58 -21.20
C ILE A 95 -6.16 -1.71 -20.52
N TRP A 96 -5.78 -0.70 -19.74
CA TRP A 96 -4.54 -0.70 -18.97
C TRP A 96 -4.48 -1.90 -18.02
N LEU A 97 -5.57 -2.19 -17.31
CA LEU A 97 -5.68 -3.39 -16.49
C LEU A 97 -5.43 -4.64 -17.31
N LYS A 98 -5.96 -4.78 -18.53
CA LYS A 98 -5.75 -5.97 -19.38
C LYS A 98 -4.30 -6.14 -19.81
N GLU A 99 -3.66 -5.06 -20.26
CA GLU A 99 -2.27 -5.09 -20.72
C GLU A 99 -1.32 -5.39 -19.57
N HIS A 100 -1.69 -4.91 -18.40
CA HIS A 100 -0.93 -5.12 -17.20
C HIS A 100 -1.54 -6.20 -16.31
N ILE A 101 -2.49 -7.04 -16.76
CA ILE A 101 -3.15 -8.05 -15.91
C ILE A 101 -2.12 -8.87 -15.11
N PRO A 102 -1.00 -9.35 -15.70
CA PRO A 102 0.01 -10.10 -14.94
C PRO A 102 0.73 -9.28 -13.84
N VAL A 103 0.62 -7.95 -13.89
CA VAL A 103 1.40 -6.94 -13.15
C VAL A 103 0.53 -5.96 -12.31
N CYS A 104 -0.75 -5.75 -12.65
CA CYS A 104 -1.64 -4.65 -12.23
C CYS A 104 -2.91 -5.06 -11.48
N PHE A 105 -2.93 -6.24 -10.86
CA PHE A 105 -4.06 -6.60 -10.00
C PHE A 105 -4.03 -5.86 -8.65
N CYS A 106 -4.16 -4.51 -8.61
CA CYS A 106 -4.01 -3.69 -7.39
C CYS A 106 -3.05 -4.35 -6.38
N TRP A 107 -1.86 -4.68 -6.88
CA TRP A 107 -1.07 -5.83 -6.43
C TRP A 107 -0.50 -5.61 -5.04
N GLY A 108 -0.34 -4.37 -4.57
CA GLY A 108 0.23 -4.09 -3.25
C GLY A 108 -0.35 -4.96 -2.14
N ALA A 109 -1.66 -4.92 -1.93
CA ALA A 109 -2.27 -5.71 -0.87
C ALA A 109 -2.26 -7.23 -1.15
N LYS A 110 -2.52 -7.64 -2.40
CA LYS A 110 -2.56 -9.06 -2.79
C LYS A 110 -1.16 -9.70 -2.74
N ALA A 111 -0.15 -9.04 -3.28
CA ALA A 111 1.25 -9.45 -3.23
C ALA A 111 1.74 -9.54 -1.79
N VAL A 112 1.48 -8.51 -0.97
CA VAL A 112 1.88 -8.54 0.44
C VAL A 112 1.18 -9.67 1.19
N VAL A 113 -0.12 -9.91 0.98
CA VAL A 113 -0.80 -11.03 1.66
C VAL A 113 -0.34 -12.39 1.16
N GLU A 114 0.02 -12.55 -0.12
CA GLU A 114 0.63 -13.79 -0.63
C GLU A 114 2.03 -14.00 -0.03
N LEU A 115 2.87 -12.96 0.00
CA LEU A 115 4.20 -13.02 0.64
C LEU A 115 4.09 -13.33 2.13
N ALA A 116 3.05 -12.81 2.81
CA ALA A 116 2.77 -13.09 4.21
C ALA A 116 2.43 -14.56 4.50
N LYS A 117 2.19 -15.40 3.49
CA LYS A 117 2.05 -16.86 3.64
C LYS A 117 3.40 -17.60 3.74
N HIS A 118 4.51 -16.86 3.62
CA HIS A 118 5.88 -17.35 3.70
C HIS A 118 6.62 -16.61 4.82
N ASP A 119 7.03 -17.35 5.84
CA ASP A 119 7.74 -16.87 7.04
C ASP A 119 9.27 -16.89 6.88
N ASP A 120 9.77 -17.29 5.71
CA ASP A 120 11.21 -17.41 5.42
C ASP A 120 11.88 -16.05 5.13
N PHE A 121 11.11 -15.04 4.70
CA PHE A 121 11.66 -13.76 4.20
C PHE A 121 10.92 -12.51 4.71
N LEU A 122 9.68 -12.65 5.20
CA LEU A 122 8.87 -11.53 5.68
C LEU A 122 8.69 -11.62 7.19
N HIS A 123 8.92 -10.53 7.92
CA HIS A 123 8.78 -10.48 9.37
C HIS A 123 7.41 -9.93 9.81
N ALA A 124 6.85 -9.00 9.06
CA ALA A 124 5.54 -8.42 9.30
C ALA A 124 4.97 -7.82 8.01
N ALA A 125 3.65 -7.73 7.94
CA ALA A 125 2.91 -7.15 6.83
C ALA A 125 1.97 -6.04 7.29
N VAL A 126 1.78 -5.02 6.45
CA VAL A 126 0.74 -4.00 6.62
C VAL A 126 0.01 -3.81 5.30
N LEU A 127 -1.31 -3.89 5.32
CA LEU A 127 -2.18 -3.62 4.18
C LEU A 127 -2.95 -2.32 4.43
N CYS A 128 -2.84 -1.36 3.53
CA CYS A 128 -3.67 -0.15 3.52
C CYS A 128 -4.69 -0.27 2.38
N HIS A 129 -5.98 -0.01 2.65
CA HIS A 129 -7.07 -0.08 1.66
C HIS A 129 -6.98 -1.33 0.76
N PRO A 130 -7.04 -2.55 1.35
CA PRO A 130 -6.72 -3.78 0.64
C PRO A 130 -7.59 -4.01 -0.58
N SER A 131 -6.98 -4.40 -1.70
CA SER A 131 -7.70 -4.79 -2.91
C SER A 131 -7.44 -6.26 -3.23
N PHE A 132 -8.47 -6.99 -3.69
CA PHE A 132 -8.39 -8.39 -4.12
C PHE A 132 -7.89 -9.39 -3.07
N VAL A 133 -7.82 -8.99 -1.81
CA VAL A 133 -7.56 -9.89 -0.69
C VAL A 133 -8.83 -10.70 -0.42
N THR A 134 -8.68 -11.99 -0.19
CA THR A 134 -9.77 -12.90 0.17
C THR A 134 -9.62 -13.40 1.59
N VAL A 135 -10.71 -13.91 2.16
CA VAL A 135 -10.68 -14.53 3.49
C VAL A 135 -9.70 -15.70 3.55
N ASP A 136 -9.58 -16.49 2.48
CA ASP A 136 -8.65 -17.61 2.42
C ASP A 136 -7.19 -17.16 2.36
N ASP A 137 -6.92 -15.96 1.83
CA ASP A 137 -5.58 -15.37 1.93
C ASP A 137 -5.21 -15.11 3.39
N CYS A 138 -6.11 -14.49 4.15
CA CYS A 138 -5.91 -14.23 5.58
C CYS A 138 -5.75 -15.51 6.40
N LYS A 139 -6.46 -16.59 6.05
CA LYS A 139 -6.29 -17.92 6.69
C LYS A 139 -4.91 -18.52 6.47
N ALA A 140 -4.23 -18.16 5.38
CA ALA A 140 -2.94 -18.72 5.02
C ALA A 140 -1.74 -17.88 5.51
N VAL A 141 -1.97 -16.67 6.03
CA VAL A 141 -0.91 -15.81 6.57
C VAL A 141 -0.16 -16.50 7.71
N LYS A 142 1.17 -16.37 7.73
CA LYS A 142 2.08 -16.95 8.73
C LYS A 142 2.87 -15.92 9.53
N VAL A 143 2.77 -14.65 9.16
CA VAL A 143 3.53 -13.55 9.79
C VAL A 143 2.58 -12.53 10.42
N PRO A 144 3.02 -11.74 11.42
CA PRO A 144 2.25 -10.62 11.93
C PRO A 144 1.68 -9.72 10.83
N ILE A 145 0.38 -9.46 10.85
CA ILE A 145 -0.30 -8.65 9.81
C ILE A 145 -1.18 -7.54 10.40
N SER A 146 -1.03 -6.32 9.89
CA SER A 146 -1.97 -5.22 10.13
C SER A 146 -2.79 -4.93 8.88
N ILE A 147 -4.11 -4.75 9.03
CA ILE A 147 -5.02 -4.39 7.93
C ILE A 147 -5.76 -3.10 8.30
N LEU A 148 -5.48 -2.05 7.56
CA LEU A 148 -6.14 -0.76 7.67
C LEU A 148 -7.16 -0.66 6.52
N GLY A 149 -8.45 -0.65 6.86
CA GLY A 149 -9.57 -0.53 5.92
C GLY A 149 -10.22 0.86 5.94
N ALA A 150 -10.92 1.21 4.87
CA ALA A 150 -11.69 2.45 4.77
C ALA A 150 -13.20 2.17 4.90
N GLU A 151 -13.93 3.04 5.61
CA GLU A 151 -15.39 2.91 5.75
C GLU A 151 -16.12 3.08 4.41
N ILE A 152 -15.68 4.02 3.57
CA ILE A 152 -16.32 4.35 2.29
C ILE A 152 -15.52 3.70 1.15
N ASP A 153 -15.28 2.39 1.26
CA ASP A 153 -14.51 1.60 0.28
C ASP A 153 -15.37 0.50 -0.35
N PRO A 154 -15.79 0.64 -1.62
CA PRO A 154 -16.56 -0.40 -2.28
C PRO A 154 -15.73 -1.60 -2.74
N ILE A 155 -14.40 -1.52 -2.73
CA ILE A 155 -13.50 -2.62 -3.14
C ILE A 155 -13.30 -3.58 -1.97
N SER A 156 -13.05 -3.06 -0.77
CA SER A 156 -12.99 -3.81 0.48
C SER A 156 -13.88 -3.15 1.53
N PRO A 157 -15.22 -3.32 1.43
CA PRO A 157 -16.14 -2.68 2.35
C PRO A 157 -15.96 -3.21 3.79
N PRO A 158 -16.45 -2.48 4.80
CA PRO A 158 -16.32 -2.85 6.21
C PRO A 158 -16.70 -4.30 6.52
N GLU A 159 -17.71 -4.84 5.86
CA GLU A 159 -18.15 -6.22 6.03
C GLU A 159 -17.06 -7.23 5.64
N VAL A 160 -16.33 -6.96 4.54
CA VAL A 160 -15.22 -7.79 4.08
C VAL A 160 -14.01 -7.66 5.01
N VAL A 161 -13.68 -6.43 5.44
CA VAL A 161 -12.56 -6.20 6.36
C VAL A 161 -12.80 -6.87 7.72
N LYS A 162 -14.05 -6.86 8.20
CA LYS A 162 -14.45 -7.59 9.42
C LYS A 162 -14.31 -9.11 9.27
N GLN A 163 -14.60 -9.68 8.10
CA GLN A 163 -14.35 -11.10 7.85
C GLN A 163 -12.86 -11.45 7.92
N PHE A 164 -11.98 -10.55 7.49
CA PHE A 164 -10.53 -10.73 7.67
C PHE A 164 -10.16 -10.71 9.16
N GLU A 165 -10.69 -9.74 9.92
CA GLU A 165 -10.49 -9.64 11.36
C GLU A 165 -10.94 -10.89 12.11
N GLU A 166 -12.12 -11.43 11.80
CA GLU A 166 -12.66 -12.64 12.42
C GLU A 166 -11.72 -13.83 12.24
N VAL A 167 -11.25 -14.06 11.00
CA VAL A 167 -10.34 -15.16 10.68
C VAL A 167 -8.97 -15.00 11.33
N LEU A 168 -8.43 -13.77 11.36
CA LEU A 168 -7.14 -13.50 11.98
C LEU A 168 -7.22 -13.63 13.51
N THR A 169 -8.30 -13.14 14.11
CA THR A 169 -8.53 -13.22 15.57
C THR A 169 -8.73 -14.67 16.05
N ALA A 170 -9.29 -15.53 15.19
CA ALA A 170 -9.40 -16.96 15.47
C ALA A 170 -8.03 -17.68 15.49
N ARG A 171 -6.94 -17.00 15.12
CA ARG A 171 -5.57 -17.50 15.02
C ARG A 171 -4.61 -16.69 15.91
N PRO A 172 -4.73 -16.76 17.25
CA PRO A 172 -3.96 -15.92 18.17
C PRO A 172 -2.43 -16.15 18.13
N GLU A 173 -1.98 -17.24 17.50
CA GLU A 173 -0.58 -17.51 17.20
C GLU A 173 0.02 -16.52 16.19
N ILE A 174 -0.82 -15.94 15.32
CA ILE A 174 -0.42 -14.89 14.37
C ILE A 174 -0.90 -13.55 14.93
N LYS A 175 0.02 -12.65 15.24
CA LYS A 175 -0.35 -11.31 15.70
C LYS A 175 -1.07 -10.57 14.58
N SER A 176 -2.27 -10.06 14.88
CA SER A 176 -3.05 -9.29 13.92
C SER A 176 -3.60 -8.01 14.52
N HIS A 177 -3.67 -6.99 13.69
CA HIS A 177 -4.41 -5.76 13.99
C HIS A 177 -5.29 -5.42 12.79
N VAL A 178 -6.57 -5.16 13.02
CA VAL A 178 -7.48 -4.70 11.96
C VAL A 178 -8.18 -3.45 12.45
N LYS A 179 -8.20 -2.41 11.61
CA LYS A 179 -8.83 -1.13 11.93
C LYS A 179 -9.53 -0.57 10.70
N ILE A 180 -10.78 -0.15 10.88
CA ILE A 180 -11.56 0.52 9.85
C ILE A 180 -11.61 2.00 10.19
N PHE A 181 -11.11 2.84 9.28
CA PHE A 181 -11.09 4.28 9.43
C PHE A 181 -12.42 4.88 8.95
N PRO A 182 -13.10 5.70 9.77
CA PRO A 182 -14.35 6.32 9.39
C PRO A 182 -14.13 7.43 8.36
N LYS A 183 -15.13 7.68 7.52
CA LYS A 183 -15.22 8.80 6.56
C LYS A 183 -14.11 8.88 5.51
N VAL A 184 -13.27 7.87 5.39
CA VAL A 184 -12.22 7.81 4.37
C VAL A 184 -12.59 6.85 3.24
N GLN A 185 -12.00 7.08 2.08
CA GLN A 185 -12.22 6.31 0.85
C GLN A 185 -11.01 5.45 0.50
N HIS A 186 -11.15 4.60 -0.51
CA HIS A 186 -10.04 3.82 -1.05
C HIS A 186 -8.80 4.70 -1.38
N GLY A 187 -7.61 4.29 -0.94
CA GLY A 187 -6.36 5.04 -1.18
C GLY A 187 -6.08 6.20 -0.22
N TRP A 188 -6.89 6.42 0.82
CA TRP A 188 -6.78 7.61 1.68
C TRP A 188 -5.41 7.80 2.34
N THR A 189 -4.59 6.76 2.45
CA THR A 189 -3.25 6.85 3.07
C THR A 189 -2.23 7.53 2.15
N VAL A 190 -2.46 7.54 0.83
CA VAL A 190 -1.49 8.04 -0.18
C VAL A 190 -2.15 8.88 -1.28
N ARG A 191 -3.47 9.11 -1.22
CA ARG A 191 -4.24 9.93 -2.18
C ARG A 191 -5.19 10.92 -1.51
N TYR A 192 -4.91 11.28 -0.25
CA TYR A 192 -5.67 12.30 0.47
C TYR A 192 -5.43 13.69 -0.09
N ASN A 193 -6.41 14.59 0.04
CA ASN A 193 -6.20 16.01 -0.27
C ASN A 193 -5.31 16.63 0.80
N ALA A 194 -4.11 17.09 0.42
CA ALA A 194 -3.15 17.71 1.34
C ALA A 194 -3.60 19.09 1.87
N GLU A 195 -4.61 19.71 1.24
CA GLU A 195 -5.22 20.97 1.69
C GLU A 195 -6.39 20.75 2.66
N ASP A 196 -6.87 19.50 2.81
CA ASP A 196 -7.91 19.14 3.76
C ASP A 196 -7.27 18.62 5.06
N GLU A 197 -7.26 19.45 6.09
CA GLU A 197 -6.69 19.12 7.40
C GLU A 197 -7.27 17.83 8.02
N ALA A 198 -8.55 17.55 7.80
CA ALA A 198 -9.18 16.34 8.32
C ALA A 198 -8.68 15.10 7.57
N ALA A 199 -8.56 15.19 6.24
CA ALA A 199 -8.01 14.12 5.41
C ALA A 199 -6.52 13.85 5.75
N VAL A 200 -5.72 14.92 5.93
CA VAL A 200 -4.33 14.83 6.39
C VAL A 200 -4.25 14.12 7.73
N LYS A 201 -5.06 14.54 8.72
CA LYS A 201 -5.05 13.96 10.06
C LYS A 201 -5.38 12.46 10.03
N CYS A 202 -6.39 12.05 9.28
CA CYS A 202 -6.75 10.64 9.14
C CYS A 202 -5.66 9.81 8.43
N ALA A 203 -4.99 10.37 7.42
CA ALA A 203 -3.88 9.71 6.77
C ALA A 203 -2.66 9.57 7.70
N GLU A 204 -2.32 10.62 8.44
CA GLU A 204 -1.22 10.61 9.40
C GLU A 204 -1.47 9.64 10.57
N GLU A 205 -2.72 9.48 11.01
CA GLU A 205 -3.12 8.44 11.98
C GLU A 205 -2.87 7.04 11.43
N ALA A 206 -3.28 6.75 10.19
CA ALA A 206 -3.00 5.47 9.54
C ALA A 206 -1.50 5.21 9.35
N HIS A 207 -0.72 6.26 9.04
CA HIS A 207 0.74 6.16 8.96
C HIS A 207 1.36 5.86 10.33
N GLN A 208 0.81 6.43 11.41
CA GLN A 208 1.28 6.16 12.76
C GLN A 208 1.00 4.71 13.16
N ASP A 209 -0.21 4.20 12.93
CA ASP A 209 -0.56 2.80 13.18
C ASP A 209 0.36 1.82 12.42
N LEU A 210 0.67 2.14 11.14
CA LEU A 210 1.62 1.38 10.32
C LEU A 210 3.02 1.38 10.92
N LEU A 211 3.53 2.54 11.36
CA LEU A 211 4.86 2.66 11.95
C LEU A 211 4.95 1.92 13.27
N GLU A 212 3.96 2.06 14.14
CA GLU A 212 3.89 1.34 15.41
C GLU A 212 3.87 -0.17 15.20
N TRP A 213 3.18 -0.64 14.16
CA TRP A 213 3.17 -2.05 13.79
C TRP A 213 4.56 -2.55 13.42
N PHE A 214 5.26 -1.86 12.52
CA PHE A 214 6.62 -2.24 12.11
C PHE A 214 7.62 -2.13 13.25
N VAL A 215 7.54 -1.09 14.08
CA VAL A 215 8.40 -0.94 15.26
C VAL A 215 8.16 -2.08 16.26
N SER A 216 6.94 -2.58 16.39
CA SER A 216 6.63 -3.64 17.37
C SER A 216 6.97 -5.06 16.89
N HIS A 217 7.08 -5.28 15.58
CA HIS A 217 7.20 -6.63 15.00
C HIS A 217 8.45 -6.83 14.12
N VAL A 218 9.17 -5.76 13.77
CA VAL A 218 10.37 -5.82 12.93
C VAL A 218 11.62 -5.27 13.64
N LYS A 219 11.46 -4.31 14.56
CA LYS A 219 12.54 -3.81 15.43
C LYS A 219 12.65 -4.62 16.70
#